data_AF-A0A418M627-F1
#
_entry.id   AF-A0A418M627-F1
#
_cell.length_a   1.000
_cell.length_b   1.000
_cell.length_c   1.000
_cell.angle_alpha   90.00
_cell.angle_beta   90.00
_cell.angle_gamma   90.00
#
_symmetry.space_group_name_H-M   'P 1'
#
loop_
_entity.id
_entity.type
_entity.pdbx_description
1 polymer ?
#
loop_
_entity_poly.entity_id
_entity_poly.type
_entity_poly.pdbx_seq_one_letter_code
_entity_poly.pdbx_strand_id
1 'polypeptide(L)'
;MAELIQVHDRFVRGPKDGRKDLDLGDTINKAYEDDMKQMERLAFMLNSKQVPIKLTFYGNVKKGLFFEVECEDAETKEKVDKVLNKYKADQDDLFNF
;
A
#
# COMPACT_ATOMS: atom_id res chain seq x y z
N MET A 1 -17.17 -4.66 15.84
CA MET A 1 -15.71 -4.51 15.97
C MET A 1 -15.35 -3.29 15.15
N ALA A 2 -14.83 -2.22 15.77
CA ALA A 2 -14.40 -1.06 15.00
C ALA A 2 -13.22 -1.49 14.12
N GLU A 3 -13.27 -1.20 12.83
CA GLU A 3 -12.12 -1.42 11.95
C GLU A 3 -10.99 -0.51 12.43
N LEU A 4 -10.02 -1.11 13.12
CA LEU A 4 -8.85 -0.42 13.66
C LEU A 4 -7.94 0.11 12.55
N ILE A 5 -8.11 -0.40 11.33
CA ILE A 5 -7.44 0.12 10.14
C ILE A 5 -8.49 0.48 9.09
N GLN A 6 -8.49 1.75 8.68
CA GLN A 6 -9.32 2.25 7.60
C GLN A 6 -8.47 2.41 6.35
N VAL A 7 -8.71 1.58 5.34
CA VAL A 7 -8.00 1.66 4.05
C VAL A 7 -8.81 2.48 3.06
N HIS A 8 -8.20 3.55 2.54
CA HIS A 8 -8.74 4.36 1.46
C HIS A 8 -7.95 4.11 0.17
N ASP A 9 -8.50 3.30 -0.73
CA ASP A 9 -7.95 3.11 -2.08
C ASP A 9 -8.40 4.27 -2.99
N ARG A 10 -7.45 5.13 -3.35
CA ARG A 10 -7.58 6.19 -4.39
C ARG A 10 -6.64 5.94 -5.57
N PHE A 11 -6.11 4.73 -5.70
CA PHE A 11 -5.16 4.41 -6.75
C PHE A 11 -5.86 4.22 -8.10
N VAL A 12 -5.34 4.89 -9.14
CA VAL A 12 -5.89 4.76 -10.48
C VAL A 12 -5.25 3.56 -11.17
N ARG A 13 -6.04 2.48 -11.27
CA ARG A 13 -5.67 1.23 -11.95
C ARG A 13 -5.52 1.45 -13.45
N GLY A 14 -4.58 0.74 -14.07
CA GLY A 14 -4.33 0.79 -15.50
C GLY A 14 -5.44 0.09 -16.30
N PRO A 15 -5.71 0.52 -17.55
CA PRO A 15 -6.66 -0.17 -18.41
C PRO A 15 -6.21 -1.62 -18.62
N LYS A 16 -7.17 -2.56 -18.58
CA LYS A 16 -6.91 -3.96 -18.94
C LYS A 16 -6.68 -4.04 -20.44
N ASP A 17 -5.53 -4.54 -20.85
CA ASP A 17 -5.24 -4.74 -22.27
C ASP A 17 -5.78 -6.12 -22.61
N GLY A 18 -6.97 -6.19 -23.21
CA GLY A 18 -7.80 -7.41 -23.35
C GLY A 18 -7.18 -8.64 -24.06
N ARG A 19 -5.86 -8.68 -24.23
CA ARG A 19 -5.05 -9.84 -24.60
C ARG A 19 -4.85 -10.75 -23.39
N LYS A 20 -5.67 -11.80 -23.30
CA LYS A 20 -5.64 -12.83 -22.24
C LYS A 20 -4.28 -13.50 -22.03
N ASP A 21 -3.42 -13.55 -23.05
CA ASP A 21 -2.13 -14.24 -22.99
C ASP A 21 -0.99 -13.40 -22.39
N LEU A 22 -1.13 -12.06 -22.27
CA LEU A 22 -0.09 -11.19 -21.72
C LEU A 22 -0.67 -9.84 -21.23
N ASP A 23 -1.67 -9.90 -20.36
CA ASP A 23 -2.33 -8.71 -19.80
C ASP A 23 -1.44 -8.09 -18.72
N LEU A 24 -0.39 -7.40 -19.17
CA LEU A 24 0.56 -6.64 -18.33
C LEU A 24 -0.18 -5.67 -17.40
N GLY A 25 -1.32 -5.11 -17.85
CA GLY A 25 -2.17 -4.25 -17.05
C GLY A 25 -2.76 -4.97 -15.84
N ASP A 26 -3.30 -6.18 -16.01
CA ASP A 26 -3.84 -6.98 -14.90
C ASP A 26 -2.73 -7.44 -13.95
N THR A 27 -1.56 -7.83 -14.47
CA THR A 27 -0.39 -8.20 -13.65
C THR A 27 0.11 -7.03 -12.80
N ILE A 28 0.27 -5.84 -13.39
CA ILE A 28 0.73 -4.65 -12.66
C ILE A 28 -0.32 -4.21 -11.64
N ASN A 29 -1.60 -4.21 -11.99
CA ASN A 29 -2.68 -3.90 -11.06
C ASN A 29 -2.71 -4.88 -9.87
N LYS A 30 -2.49 -6.18 -10.12
CA LYS A 30 -2.38 -7.19 -9.05
C LYS A 30 -1.19 -6.93 -8.14
N ALA A 31 -0.02 -6.63 -8.70
CA ALA A 31 1.17 -6.32 -7.91
C ALA A 31 0.89 -5.18 -6.93
N TYR A 32 0.30 -4.07 -7.40
CA TYR A 32 -0.08 -2.96 -6.52
C TYR A 32 -1.16 -3.34 -5.50
N GLU A 33 -2.12 -4.19 -5.85
CA GLU A 33 -3.15 -4.65 -4.91
C GLU A 33 -2.56 -5.55 -3.80
N ASP A 34 -1.60 -6.42 -4.16
CA ASP A 34 -0.85 -7.21 -3.21
C ASP A 34 0.01 -6.33 -2.29
N ASP A 35 0.64 -5.29 -2.84
CA ASP A 35 1.41 -4.32 -2.04
C ASP A 35 0.53 -3.59 -1.04
N MET A 36 -0.63 -3.09 -1.44
CA MET A 36 -1.58 -2.45 -0.53
C MET A 36 -2.00 -3.39 0.60
N LYS A 37 -2.30 -4.66 0.29
CA LYS A 37 -2.65 -5.67 1.30
C LYS A 37 -1.49 -5.98 2.24
N GLN A 38 -0.26 -6.03 1.72
CA GLN A 38 0.93 -6.24 2.56
C GLN A 38 1.15 -5.05 3.50
N MET A 39 1.03 -3.82 2.98
CA MET A 39 1.14 -2.59 3.77
C MET A 39 0.05 -2.52 4.86
N GLU A 40 -1.19 -2.88 4.54
CA GLU A 40 -2.29 -3.00 5.51
C GLU A 40 -1.96 -4.01 6.61
N ARG A 41 -1.50 -5.21 6.24
CA ARG A 41 -1.11 -6.25 7.22
C ARG A 41 0.04 -5.81 8.11
N LEU A 42 1.06 -5.15 7.55
CA LEU A 42 2.18 -4.61 8.31
C LEU A 42 1.70 -3.58 9.32
N ALA A 43 0.84 -2.64 8.90
CA ALA A 43 0.25 -1.67 9.80
C ALA A 43 -0.58 -2.33 10.91
N PHE A 44 -1.33 -3.38 10.59
CA PHE A 44 -2.11 -4.15 11.57
C PHE A 44 -1.21 -4.84 12.59
N MET A 45 -0.15 -5.51 12.13
CA MET A 45 0.80 -6.19 13.02
C MET A 45 1.56 -5.21 13.92
N LEU A 46 1.85 -4.00 13.42
CA LEU A 46 2.55 -2.96 14.18
C LEU A 46 1.63 -2.21 15.15
N ASN A 47 0.31 -2.28 14.95
CA ASN A 47 -0.70 -1.63 15.78
C ASN A 47 -0.97 -2.42 17.09
N SER A 48 0.07 -2.59 17.91
CA SER A 48 -0.05 -3.28 19.20
C SER A 48 -0.96 -2.57 20.19
N LYS A 49 -1.11 -1.25 20.06
CA LYS A 49 -1.98 -0.41 20.90
C LYS A 49 -3.45 -0.42 20.46
N GLN A 50 -3.79 -1.08 19.34
CA GLN A 50 -5.16 -1.13 18.80
C GLN A 50 -5.79 0.26 18.64
N VAL A 51 -5.01 1.22 18.15
CA VAL A 51 -5.48 2.58 17.86
C VAL A 51 -6.00 2.66 16.43
N PRO A 52 -6.95 3.55 16.12
CA PRO A 52 -7.39 3.75 14.75
C PRO A 52 -6.24 4.27 13.89
N ILE A 53 -5.95 3.57 12.79
CA ILE A 53 -4.99 3.95 11.76
C ILE A 53 -5.75 4.09 10.46
N LYS A 54 -5.52 5.18 9.75
CA LYS A 54 -6.08 5.43 8.44
C LYS A 54 -4.95 5.41 7.41
N LEU A 55 -5.06 4.49 6.46
CA LEU A 55 -4.11 4.24 5.39
C LEU A 55 -4.73 4.67 4.08
N THR A 56 -4.19 5.73 3.49
CA THR A 56 -4.66 6.22 2.20
C THR A 56 -3.65 5.84 1.13
N PHE A 57 -4.05 4.99 0.20
CA PHE A 57 -3.25 4.64 -0.98
C PHE A 57 -3.67 5.50 -2.16
N TYR A 58 -2.72 6.10 -2.85
CA TYR A 58 -2.97 6.98 -3.99
C TYR A 58 -1.86 6.86 -5.04
N GLY A 59 -2.10 7.41 -6.23
CA GLY A 59 -1.16 7.29 -7.34
C GLY A 59 -1.80 6.61 -8.54
N ASN A 60 -0.96 6.11 -9.44
CA ASN A 60 -1.42 5.38 -10.62
C ASN A 60 -0.30 4.51 -11.18
N VAL A 61 -0.65 3.61 -12.10
CA VAL A 61 0.30 2.67 -12.73
C VAL A 61 1.50 3.37 -13.40
N LYS A 62 1.38 4.64 -13.82
CA LYS A 62 2.49 5.39 -14.43
C LYS A 62 3.40 6.09 -13.41
N LYS A 63 2.86 6.51 -12.27
CA LYS A 63 3.56 7.29 -11.23
C LYS A 63 3.99 6.42 -10.05
N GLY A 64 3.50 5.19 -9.96
CA GLY A 64 3.69 4.30 -8.82
C GLY A 64 2.65 4.50 -7.72
N LEU A 65 2.74 3.62 -6.72
CA LEU A 65 1.90 3.59 -5.53
C LEU A 65 2.48 4.51 -4.45
N PHE A 66 1.68 5.44 -3.94
CA PHE A 66 1.99 6.27 -2.79
C PHE A 66 1.02 5.92 -1.65
N PHE A 67 1.45 6.18 -0.43
CA PHE A 67 0.65 5.94 0.76
C PHE A 67 0.77 7.11 1.72
N GLU A 68 -0.25 7.29 2.55
CA GLU A 68 -0.26 8.23 3.67
C GLU A 68 -0.84 7.52 4.89
N VAL A 69 -0.18 7.69 6.04
CA VAL A 69 -0.57 7.10 7.32
C VAL A 69 -1.05 8.21 8.26
N GLU A 70 -2.34 8.17 8.61
CA GLU A 70 -2.93 9.04 9.62
C GLU A 70 -3.24 8.19 10.86
N CYS A 71 -2.71 8.58 12.02
CA CYS A 71 -2.99 7.92 13.30
C CYS A 71 -2.83 8.97 14.40
N GLU A 72 -3.68 8.89 15.43
CA GLU A 72 -3.64 9.79 16.58
C GLU A 72 -2.40 9.56 17.47
N ASP A 73 -1.90 8.31 17.53
CA ASP A 73 -0.69 7.98 18.27
C ASP A 73 0.56 8.20 17.41
N ALA A 74 1.36 9.21 17.75
CA ALA A 74 2.58 9.56 17.03
C ALA A 74 3.60 8.42 17.01
N GLU A 75 3.76 7.65 18.09
CA GLU A 75 4.70 6.52 18.12
C GLU A 75 4.29 5.41 17.13
N THR A 76 3.01 5.06 17.12
CA THR A 76 2.48 4.03 16.23
C THR A 76 2.54 4.51 14.78
N LYS A 77 2.18 5.78 14.53
CA LYS A 77 2.32 6.43 13.23
C LYS A 77 3.74 6.32 12.70
N GLU A 78 4.74 6.74 13.48
CA GLU A 78 6.13 6.77 13.04
C GLU A 78 6.68 5.36 12.78
N LYS A 79 6.31 4.38 13.61
CA LYS A 79 6.68 2.97 13.38
C LYS A 79 6.10 2.42 12.09
N VAL A 80 4.80 2.62 11.87
CA VAL A 80 4.11 2.15 10.67
C VAL A 80 4.71 2.84 9.45
N ASP A 81 4.83 4.17 9.47
CA ASP A 81 5.37 4.97 8.39
C ASP A 81 6.79 4.53 8.00
N LYS A 82 7.67 4.31 8.98
CA LYS A 82 9.04 3.83 8.76
C LYS A 82 9.10 2.45 8.11
N VAL A 83 8.24 1.52 8.56
CA VAL A 83 8.23 0.16 8.00
C VAL A 83 7.66 0.15 6.58
N LEU A 84 6.58 0.90 6.33
CA LEU A 84 6.00 1.01 5.00
C LEU A 84 6.94 1.70 4.00
N ASN A 85 7.64 2.75 4.44
CA ASN A 85 8.65 3.42 3.62
C ASN A 85 9.81 2.49 3.30
N LYS A 86 10.26 1.67 4.27
CA LYS A 86 11.30 0.68 4.03
C LYS A 86 10.83 -0.39 3.02
N TYR A 87 9.63 -0.93 3.18
CA TYR A 87 9.06 -1.90 2.25
C TYR A 87 8.98 -1.35 0.81
N LYS A 88 8.57 -0.09 0.67
CA LYS A 88 8.53 0.58 -0.64
C LYS A 88 9.92 0.81 -1.22
N ALA A 89 10.90 1.18 -0.39
CA ALA A 89 12.28 1.36 -0.84
C ALA A 89 12.92 0.03 -1.28
N ASP A 90 12.70 -1.07 -0.55
CA ASP A 90 13.16 -2.41 -0.93
C ASP A 90 12.55 -2.87 -2.27
N GLN A 91 11.31 -2.46 -2.57
CA GLN A 91 10.69 -2.70 -3.88
C GLN A 91 11.34 -1.88 -5.00
N ASP A 92 11.55 -0.59 -4.78
CA ASP A 92 12.12 0.31 -5.80
C ASP A 92 13.55 -0.12 -6.18
N ASP A 93 14.33 -0.58 -5.20
CA ASP A 93 15.68 -1.13 -5.42
C ASP A 93 15.67 -2.38 -6.30
N LEU A 94 14.63 -3.22 -6.19
CA LEU A 94 14.48 -4.44 -6.99
C LEU A 94 14.22 -4.17 -8.48
N PHE A 95 13.70 -3.00 -8.84
CA PHE A 95 13.41 -2.60 -10.22
C PHE A 95 14.53 -1.78 -10.89
N ASN A 96 15.62 -1.48 -10.16
CA ASN A 96 16.77 -0.70 -10.68
C ASN A 96 17.94 -1.56 -11.21
N PHE A 97 17.69 -2.80 -11.63
CA PHE A 97 18.68 -3.70 -12.26
C PHE A 97 18.51 -3.86 -13.78
#